data_AF-A0AAE3BCJ1-F1
#
_entry.id   AF-A0AAE3BCJ1-F1
#
_cell.length_a   1.000
_cell.length_b   1.000
_cell.length_c   1.000
_cell.angle_alpha   90.00
_cell.angle_beta   90.00
_cell.angle_gamma   90.00
#
_symmetry.space_group_name_H-M   'P 1'
#
loop_
_entity.id
_entity.type
_entity.pdbx_description
1 polymer ?
#
loop_
_entity_poly.entity_id
_entity_poly.type
_entity_poly.pdbx_seq_one_letter_code
_entity_poly.pdbx_strand_id
1 'polypeptide(L)'
;MPRVVWDPGARRGCGHAKLAGMSDEHAPVDDPSRTTAKPFILAVSIVAILMIGIVVSALLRPADESRSDADRLNASATDFVRASNNDDAEALDRMVCDGFAEDRSPIAGREGEVVVEALDNAVVDGDSATADVRISAKDDKGATTSRWTFVLGDDRWLVCD
;
A
#
# COMPACT_ATOMS: atom_id res chain seq x y z
N MET A 1 11.94 -61.25 83.87
CA MET A 1 12.44 -59.99 83.26
C MET A 1 11.27 -59.04 83.04
N PRO A 2 11.11 -57.99 83.86
CA PRO A 2 10.19 -56.87 83.59
C PRO A 2 10.91 -55.51 83.49
N ARG A 3 10.18 -54.49 83.03
CA ARG A 3 10.67 -53.11 82.82
C ARG A 3 11.13 -52.43 84.12
N VAL A 4 12.19 -51.63 84.03
CA VAL A 4 12.56 -50.63 85.05
C VAL A 4 12.00 -49.27 84.66
N VAL A 5 11.54 -48.52 85.66
CA VAL A 5 10.96 -47.17 85.58
C VAL A 5 11.87 -46.22 86.35
N TRP A 6 12.16 -45.01 85.83
CA TRP A 6 12.15 -43.72 86.58
C TRP A 6 12.53 -42.50 85.70
N ASP A 7 12.25 -41.30 86.24
CA ASP A 7 12.49 -39.95 85.70
C ASP A 7 13.57 -39.25 86.62
N PRO A 8 13.68 -37.92 86.90
CA PRO A 8 13.11 -36.73 86.26
C PRO A 8 14.07 -35.54 85.98
N GLY A 9 13.89 -34.91 84.81
CA GLY A 9 14.04 -33.46 84.64
C GLY A 9 15.44 -32.84 84.42
N ALA A 10 15.39 -31.60 83.90
CA ALA A 10 16.48 -30.64 83.65
C ALA A 10 17.41 -30.95 82.45
N ARG A 11 17.87 -29.96 81.67
CA ARG A 11 18.00 -28.50 81.94
C ARG A 11 17.50 -27.64 80.77
N ARG A 12 16.99 -26.45 81.10
CA ARG A 12 16.86 -25.32 80.16
C ARG A 12 18.25 -24.82 79.77
N GLY A 13 18.44 -24.48 78.49
CA GLY A 13 19.63 -23.80 77.99
C GLY A 13 19.29 -22.90 76.81
N CYS A 14 19.10 -21.60 77.07
CA CYS A 14 19.13 -20.59 76.03
C CYS A 14 20.59 -20.25 75.73
N GLY A 15 20.99 -20.23 74.45
CA GLY A 15 22.35 -19.89 74.03
C GLY A 15 22.37 -19.51 72.55
N HIS A 16 22.75 -18.26 72.25
CA HIS A 16 22.84 -17.70 70.90
C HIS A 16 24.06 -18.21 70.12
N ALA A 17 24.15 -17.78 68.85
CA ALA A 17 25.26 -17.90 67.88
C ALA A 17 25.21 -19.15 66.98
N LYS A 18 25.46 -19.07 65.66
CA LYS A 18 25.77 -17.93 64.76
C LYS A 18 25.56 -18.36 63.30
N LEU A 19 25.06 -17.45 62.45
CA LEU A 19 24.94 -17.67 61.01
C LEU A 19 26.31 -17.88 60.36
N ALA A 20 26.44 -18.93 59.55
CA ALA A 20 27.42 -19.08 58.49
C ALA A 20 26.69 -19.59 57.25
N GLY A 21 26.91 -18.97 56.10
CA GLY A 21 26.03 -19.11 54.94
C GLY A 21 26.05 -20.52 54.34
N MET A 22 24.86 -21.11 54.18
CA MET A 22 24.60 -21.98 53.04
C MET A 22 24.70 -21.06 51.81
N SER A 23 25.57 -21.38 50.86
CA SER A 23 25.53 -20.76 49.54
C SER A 23 24.25 -21.25 48.85
N ASP A 24 23.20 -20.44 48.91
CA ASP A 24 21.99 -20.68 48.12
C ASP A 24 22.36 -20.43 46.67
N GLU A 25 22.62 -21.53 45.96
CA GLU A 25 22.89 -21.53 44.53
C GLU A 25 21.65 -20.97 43.85
N HIS A 26 21.74 -19.73 43.36
CA HIS A 26 20.63 -19.06 42.68
C HIS A 26 20.44 -19.69 41.30
N ALA A 27 19.93 -20.92 41.29
CA ALA A 27 19.34 -21.55 40.13
C ALA A 27 18.32 -20.56 39.57
N PRO A 28 18.49 -20.09 38.32
CA PRO A 28 17.49 -19.23 37.71
C PRO A 28 16.18 -20.00 37.71
N VAL A 29 15.19 -19.48 38.43
CA VAL A 29 13.84 -20.03 38.42
C VAL A 29 13.31 -19.81 37.01
N ASP A 30 13.38 -20.86 36.19
CA ASP A 30 12.71 -20.93 34.90
C ASP A 30 11.21 -20.89 35.19
N ASP A 31 10.66 -19.69 35.23
CA ASP A 31 9.27 -19.42 35.53
C ASP A 31 8.43 -19.57 34.26
N PRO A 32 7.69 -20.69 34.09
CA PRO A 32 6.80 -20.87 32.94
C PRO A 32 5.63 -19.88 32.96
N SER A 33 5.41 -19.22 34.10
CA SER A 33 4.35 -18.23 34.36
C SER A 33 4.70 -16.83 33.88
N ARG A 34 5.88 -16.62 33.26
CA ARG A 34 6.07 -15.45 32.37
C ARG A 34 5.29 -15.67 31.07
N THR A 35 3.96 -15.82 31.20
CA THR A 35 2.95 -15.98 30.15
C THR A 35 3.22 -14.91 29.13
N THR A 36 3.78 -15.38 28.03
CA THR A 36 4.76 -14.57 27.36
C THR A 36 4.00 -13.62 26.45
N ALA A 37 4.13 -12.31 26.65
CA ALA A 37 3.53 -11.30 25.76
C ALA A 37 4.18 -11.30 24.37
N LYS A 38 5.33 -11.97 24.22
CA LYS A 38 6.15 -12.05 22.99
C LYS A 38 5.40 -12.50 21.72
N PRO A 39 4.40 -13.43 21.68
CA PRO A 39 3.72 -13.81 20.45
C PRO A 39 2.67 -12.76 20.04
N PHE A 40 2.02 -12.09 20.99
CA PHE A 40 1.16 -10.94 20.71
C PHE A 40 1.99 -9.75 20.22
N ILE A 41 3.12 -9.44 20.87
CA ILE A 41 4.04 -8.39 20.41
C ILE A 41 4.62 -8.72 19.03
N LEU A 42 4.98 -9.99 18.75
CA LEU A 42 5.41 -10.44 17.43
C LEU A 42 4.30 -10.20 16.38
N ALA A 43 3.07 -10.64 16.64
CA ALA A 43 1.96 -10.47 15.71
C ALA A 43 1.65 -8.99 15.44
N VAL A 44 1.60 -8.15 16.49
CA VAL A 44 1.44 -6.69 16.36
C VAL A 44 2.58 -6.08 15.57
N SER A 45 3.84 -6.52 15.76
CA SER A 45 4.98 -5.99 15.00
C SER A 45 4.89 -6.32 13.51
N ILE A 46 4.43 -7.52 13.14
CA ILE A 46 4.22 -7.91 11.73
C ILE A 46 3.10 -7.06 11.11
N VAL A 47 1.96 -6.90 11.79
CA VAL A 47 0.86 -6.05 11.31
C VAL A 47 1.30 -4.60 11.19
N ALA A 48 2.07 -4.07 12.15
CA ALA A 48 2.61 -2.72 12.08
C ALA A 48 3.56 -2.54 10.88
N ILE A 49 4.45 -3.50 10.61
CA ILE A 49 5.33 -3.48 9.43
C ILE A 49 4.53 -3.51 8.13
N LEU A 50 3.47 -4.34 8.04
CA LEU A 50 2.58 -4.38 6.88
C LEU A 50 1.84 -3.04 6.68
N MET A 51 1.31 -2.45 7.76
CA MET A 51 0.65 -1.14 7.72
C MET A 51 1.63 -0.04 7.30
N ILE A 52 2.87 -0.05 7.81
CA ILE A 52 3.93 0.88 7.37
C ILE A 52 4.24 0.68 5.88
N GLY A 53 4.35 -0.57 5.41
CA GLY A 53 4.56 -0.89 4.00
C GLY A 53 3.44 -0.36 3.10
N ILE A 54 2.18 -0.51 3.52
CA ILE A 54 1.01 0.04 2.82
C ILE A 54 1.03 1.57 2.83
N VAL A 55 1.30 2.21 3.97
CA VAL A 55 1.36 3.68 4.07
C VAL A 55 2.50 4.24 3.22
N VAL A 56 3.70 3.65 3.25
CA VAL A 56 4.81 4.05 2.37
C VAL A 56 4.43 3.83 0.90
N SER A 57 3.77 2.74 0.55
CA SER A 57 3.30 2.49 -0.82
C SER A 57 2.23 3.49 -1.27
N ALA A 58 1.38 3.97 -0.35
CA ALA A 58 0.37 5.00 -0.62
C ALA A 58 0.98 6.41 -0.67
N LEU A 59 2.01 6.71 0.11
CA LEU A 59 2.77 7.97 0.00
C LEU A 59 3.59 8.04 -1.30
N LEU A 60 4.06 6.90 -1.81
CA LEU A 60 4.67 6.76 -3.14
C LEU A 60 3.63 6.73 -4.28
N ARG A 61 2.34 6.65 -3.97
CA ARG A 61 1.22 6.64 -4.91
C ARG A 61 0.12 7.60 -4.42
N PRO A 62 0.40 8.91 -4.35
CA PRO A 62 -0.57 9.89 -3.88
C PRO A 62 -1.84 9.78 -4.71
N ALA A 63 -2.97 9.50 -4.04
CA ALA A 63 -4.21 9.11 -4.70
C ALA A 63 -5.34 10.13 -4.54
N ASP A 64 -5.15 11.20 -3.77
CA ASP A 64 -6.25 12.09 -3.38
C ASP A 64 -6.41 13.29 -4.33
N GLU A 65 -5.35 14.06 -4.62
CA GLU A 65 -5.35 15.05 -5.72
C GLU A 65 -5.47 14.34 -7.08
N SER A 66 -4.68 13.28 -7.27
CA SER A 66 -4.61 12.48 -8.48
C SER A 66 -5.94 11.84 -8.90
N ARG A 67 -6.94 11.71 -8.00
CA ARG A 67 -8.28 11.24 -8.40
C ARG A 67 -9.04 12.31 -9.17
N SER A 68 -9.04 13.55 -8.69
CA SER A 68 -9.66 14.67 -9.41
C SER A 68 -9.03 14.86 -10.79
N ASP A 69 -7.69 14.80 -10.85
CA ASP A 69 -7.00 14.98 -12.12
C ASP A 69 -7.09 13.75 -13.03
N ALA A 70 -7.01 12.52 -12.51
CA ALA A 70 -7.25 11.31 -13.30
C ALA A 70 -8.68 11.26 -13.85
N ASP A 71 -9.68 11.73 -13.10
CA ASP A 71 -11.06 11.84 -13.59
C ASP A 71 -11.15 12.86 -14.73
N ARG A 72 -10.49 14.03 -14.63
CA ARG A 72 -10.41 15.03 -15.73
C ARG A 72 -9.67 14.49 -16.96
N LEU A 73 -8.55 13.80 -16.77
CA LEU A 73 -7.77 13.19 -17.85
C LEU A 73 -8.54 12.04 -18.52
N ASN A 74 -9.26 11.23 -17.74
CA ASN A 74 -10.07 10.12 -18.24
C ASN A 74 -11.29 10.62 -19.01
N ALA A 75 -11.93 11.71 -18.55
CA ALA A 75 -12.95 12.41 -19.31
C ALA A 75 -12.38 12.92 -20.65
N SER A 76 -11.23 13.59 -20.63
CA SER A 76 -10.55 14.07 -21.84
C SER A 76 -10.24 12.96 -22.84
N ALA A 77 -9.65 11.85 -22.40
CA ALA A 77 -9.34 10.70 -23.25
C ALA A 77 -10.62 10.05 -23.81
N THR A 78 -11.67 9.92 -23.00
CA THR A 78 -12.96 9.34 -23.41
C THR A 78 -13.68 10.24 -24.42
N ASP A 79 -13.65 11.56 -24.24
CA ASP A 79 -14.29 12.52 -25.13
C ASP A 79 -13.56 12.61 -26.48
N PHE A 80 -12.21 12.59 -26.46
CA PHE A 80 -11.38 12.49 -27.67
C PHE A 80 -11.69 11.21 -28.46
N VAL A 81 -11.71 10.05 -27.79
CA VAL A 81 -12.07 8.76 -28.42
C VAL A 81 -13.50 8.80 -28.97
N ARG A 82 -14.46 9.41 -28.25
CA ARG A 82 -15.83 9.56 -28.74
C ARG A 82 -15.92 10.46 -29.96
N ALA A 83 -15.18 11.57 -30.01
CA ALA A 83 -15.14 12.46 -31.16
C ALA A 83 -14.53 11.76 -32.38
N SER A 84 -13.42 11.02 -32.19
CA SER A 84 -12.80 10.20 -33.24
C SER A 84 -13.73 9.11 -33.77
N ASN A 85 -14.41 8.35 -32.91
CA ASN A 85 -15.39 7.33 -33.32
C ASN A 85 -16.59 7.88 -34.11
N ASN A 86 -16.84 9.20 -34.01
CA ASN A 86 -17.95 9.89 -34.69
C ASN A 86 -17.50 10.69 -35.93
N ASP A 87 -16.22 10.62 -36.31
CA ASP A 87 -15.60 11.44 -37.36
C ASP A 87 -15.79 12.98 -37.14
N ASP A 88 -15.91 13.42 -35.89
CA ASP A 88 -16.17 14.82 -35.53
C ASP A 88 -14.88 15.65 -35.47
N ALA A 89 -14.40 16.03 -36.65
CA ALA A 89 -13.19 16.83 -36.82
C ALA A 89 -13.24 18.19 -36.08
N GLU A 90 -14.43 18.81 -35.93
CA GLU A 90 -14.57 20.10 -35.26
C GLU A 90 -14.49 19.97 -33.74
N ALA A 91 -14.99 18.86 -33.17
CA ALA A 91 -14.77 18.51 -31.78
C ALA A 91 -13.30 18.12 -31.52
N LEU A 92 -12.69 17.35 -32.42
CA LEU A 92 -11.29 16.91 -32.30
C LEU A 92 -10.30 18.08 -32.28
N ASP A 93 -10.46 19.08 -33.15
CA ASP A 93 -9.61 20.28 -33.22
C ASP A 93 -9.51 21.01 -31.86
N ARG A 94 -10.59 20.99 -31.07
CA ARG A 94 -10.64 21.55 -29.70
C ARG A 94 -10.19 20.59 -28.60
N MET A 95 -9.85 19.35 -28.92
CA MET A 95 -9.50 18.27 -27.98
C MET A 95 -8.03 17.86 -28.06
N VAL A 96 -7.30 18.35 -29.06
CA VAL A 96 -5.91 17.96 -29.31
C VAL A 96 -4.94 19.13 -29.16
N CYS A 97 -3.65 18.83 -29.01
CA CYS A 97 -2.59 19.83 -28.91
C CYS A 97 -2.26 20.45 -30.28
N ASP A 98 -1.74 21.68 -30.30
CA ASP A 98 -1.27 22.34 -31.53
C ASP A 98 -0.26 21.45 -32.30
N GLY A 99 -0.54 21.19 -33.58
CA GLY A 99 0.32 20.36 -34.43
C GLY A 99 0.16 18.84 -34.27
N PHE A 100 -0.87 18.39 -33.53
CA PHE A 100 -1.33 17.00 -33.48
C PHE A 100 -1.49 16.42 -34.89
N ALA A 101 -1.11 15.15 -35.06
CA ALA A 101 -1.24 14.47 -36.34
C ALA A 101 -1.92 13.11 -36.16
N GLU A 102 -2.96 12.85 -36.95
CA GLU A 102 -3.80 11.65 -36.82
C GLU A 102 -3.02 10.34 -36.99
N ASP A 103 -1.94 10.34 -37.77
CA ASP A 103 -1.02 9.20 -37.94
C ASP A 103 -0.11 8.94 -36.74
N ARG A 104 0.06 9.95 -35.86
CA ARG A 104 0.80 9.86 -34.59
C ARG A 104 -0.11 9.77 -33.36
N SER A 105 -1.42 9.95 -33.55
CA SER A 105 -2.45 9.84 -32.53
C SER A 105 -2.24 8.63 -31.60
N PRO A 106 -2.52 8.76 -30.29
CA PRO A 106 -2.45 7.64 -29.35
C PRO A 106 -3.38 6.45 -29.67
N ILE A 107 -4.33 6.64 -30.59
CA ILE A 107 -5.23 5.60 -31.15
C ILE A 107 -4.97 5.28 -32.63
N ALA A 108 -3.84 5.74 -33.20
CA ALA A 108 -3.48 5.50 -34.59
C ALA A 108 -3.38 3.99 -34.91
N GLY A 109 -3.86 3.59 -36.09
CA GLY A 109 -3.85 2.20 -36.53
C GLY A 109 -4.81 1.27 -35.77
N ARG A 110 -5.75 1.81 -34.99
CA ARG A 110 -6.93 1.09 -34.45
C ARG A 110 -8.07 1.19 -35.45
N GLU A 111 -8.90 0.16 -35.55
CA GLU A 111 -10.02 0.11 -36.51
C GLU A 111 -11.36 -0.12 -35.80
N GLY A 112 -12.42 0.49 -36.34
CA GLY A 112 -13.75 0.46 -35.73
C GLY A 112 -13.83 1.27 -34.43
N GLU A 113 -14.89 1.02 -33.66
CA GLU A 113 -15.16 1.75 -32.41
C GLU A 113 -14.07 1.47 -31.35
N VAL A 114 -13.31 2.50 -31.00
CA VAL A 114 -12.31 2.49 -29.92
C VAL A 114 -12.99 2.82 -28.59
N VAL A 115 -12.54 2.20 -27.50
CA VAL A 115 -13.08 2.42 -26.14
C VAL A 115 -11.93 2.58 -25.16
N VAL A 116 -11.99 3.63 -24.32
CA VAL A 116 -11.12 3.77 -23.15
C VAL A 116 -11.61 2.83 -22.05
N GLU A 117 -10.77 1.88 -21.63
CA GLU A 117 -11.12 0.86 -20.65
C GLU A 117 -10.55 1.12 -19.25
N ALA A 118 -9.45 1.88 -19.17
CA ALA A 118 -8.87 2.41 -17.94
C ALA A 118 -7.85 3.52 -18.25
N LEU A 119 -7.63 4.38 -17.26
CA LEU A 119 -6.52 5.33 -17.20
C LEU A 119 -5.82 5.12 -15.85
N ASP A 120 -4.55 4.76 -15.90
CA ASP A 120 -3.71 4.42 -14.76
C ASP A 120 -2.44 5.28 -14.75
N ASN A 121 -1.71 5.27 -13.62
CA ASN A 121 -0.40 5.94 -13.49
C ASN A 121 -0.38 7.42 -13.91
N ALA A 122 -1.47 8.15 -13.67
CA ALA A 122 -1.55 9.59 -13.95
C ALA A 122 -0.49 10.38 -13.16
N VAL A 123 0.26 11.23 -13.86
CA VAL A 123 1.23 12.17 -13.29
C VAL A 123 0.96 13.54 -13.90
N VAL A 124 0.66 14.52 -13.05
CA VAL A 124 0.44 15.92 -13.43
C VAL A 124 1.63 16.75 -12.95
N ASP A 125 2.15 17.61 -13.84
CA ASP A 125 3.19 18.60 -13.58
C ASP A 125 2.74 19.95 -14.17
N GLY A 126 2.09 20.75 -13.33
CA GLY A 126 1.48 22.03 -13.72
C GLY A 126 0.45 21.88 -14.84
N ASP A 127 0.72 22.54 -15.97
CA ASP A 127 -0.13 22.54 -17.17
C ASP A 127 0.15 21.34 -18.11
N SER A 128 0.89 20.33 -17.64
CA SER A 128 1.20 19.11 -18.39
C SER A 128 0.88 17.86 -17.59
N ALA A 129 0.51 16.78 -18.27
CA ALA A 129 0.28 15.49 -17.63
C ALA A 129 0.64 14.31 -18.54
N THR A 130 0.89 13.15 -17.92
CA THR A 130 0.99 11.86 -18.62
C THR A 130 0.17 10.81 -17.90
N ALA A 131 -0.39 9.85 -18.62
CA ALA A 131 -1.06 8.70 -18.05
C ALA A 131 -0.91 7.46 -18.93
N ASP A 132 -1.02 6.28 -18.33
CA ASP A 132 -1.07 5.01 -19.06
C ASP A 132 -2.53 4.69 -19.35
N VAL A 133 -2.95 4.87 -20.62
CA VAL A 133 -4.35 4.67 -21.04
C VAL A 133 -4.47 3.32 -21.73
N ARG A 134 -5.43 2.50 -21.27
CA ARG A 134 -5.77 1.22 -21.88
C ARG A 134 -6.97 1.38 -22.79
N ILE A 135 -6.80 1.03 -24.06
CA ILE A 135 -7.85 1.08 -25.09
C ILE A 135 -8.13 -0.30 -25.68
N SER A 136 -9.39 -0.62 -25.94
CA SER A 136 -9.79 -1.69 -26.85
C SER A 136 -10.44 -1.11 -28.12
N ALA A 137 -10.48 -1.91 -29.18
CA ALA A 137 -11.12 -1.56 -30.44
C ALA A 137 -11.71 -2.83 -31.08
N LYS A 138 -12.61 -2.66 -32.05
CA LYS A 138 -13.24 -3.78 -32.78
C LYS A 138 -12.39 -4.24 -33.97
N ASP A 139 -11.08 -4.42 -33.74
CA ASP A 139 -10.06 -4.65 -34.78
C ASP A 139 -9.25 -5.96 -34.62
N ASP A 140 -9.74 -6.90 -33.80
CA ASP A 140 -9.08 -8.17 -33.45
C ASP A 140 -7.70 -8.06 -32.74
N LYS A 141 -7.15 -6.87 -32.50
CA LYS A 141 -5.84 -6.67 -31.83
C LYS A 141 -5.95 -6.71 -30.30
N GLY A 142 -7.16 -6.73 -29.77
CA GLY A 142 -7.44 -6.78 -28.32
C GLY A 142 -7.19 -5.45 -27.60
N ALA A 143 -7.10 -5.50 -26.27
CA ALA A 143 -6.79 -4.32 -25.45
C ALA A 143 -5.28 -4.01 -25.48
N THR A 144 -4.93 -2.73 -25.60
CA THR A 144 -3.55 -2.23 -25.60
C THR A 144 -3.44 -1.06 -24.63
N THR A 145 -2.34 -1.01 -23.86
CA THR A 145 -2.00 0.15 -23.01
C THR A 145 -0.86 0.93 -23.65
N SER A 146 -1.06 2.24 -23.83
CA SER A 146 -0.03 3.18 -24.29
C SER A 146 0.06 4.37 -23.33
N ARG A 147 1.21 5.05 -23.30
CA ARG A 147 1.36 6.29 -22.54
C ARG A 147 0.86 7.45 -23.38
N TRP A 148 -0.07 8.22 -22.84
CA TRP A 148 -0.65 9.40 -23.46
C TRP A 148 -0.09 10.65 -22.78
N THR A 149 0.13 11.69 -23.56
CA THR A 149 0.56 13.01 -23.10
C THR A 149 -0.61 13.98 -23.17
N PHE A 150 -0.76 14.82 -22.16
CA PHE A 150 -1.81 15.83 -22.10
C PHE A 150 -1.24 17.20 -21.73
N VAL A 151 -1.87 18.26 -22.25
CA VAL A 151 -1.57 19.66 -21.91
C VAL A 151 -2.86 20.37 -21.52
N LEU A 152 -2.80 21.23 -20.49
CA LEU A 152 -3.93 22.03 -20.04
C LEU A 152 -4.06 23.28 -20.91
N GLY A 153 -5.15 23.39 -21.67
CA GLY A 153 -5.50 24.55 -22.49
C GLY A 153 -6.98 24.88 -22.33
N ASP A 154 -7.34 26.16 -22.25
CA ASP A 154 -8.73 26.63 -22.09
C ASP A 154 -9.55 25.86 -21.02
N ASP A 155 -8.93 25.63 -19.85
CA ASP A 155 -9.46 24.89 -18.68
C ASP A 155 -9.82 23.41 -18.93
N ARG A 156 -9.35 22.83 -20.03
CA ARG A 156 -9.45 21.41 -20.34
C ARG A 156 -8.10 20.78 -20.61
N TRP A 157 -7.99 19.48 -20.37
CA TRP A 157 -6.88 18.71 -20.92
C TRP A 157 -7.09 18.52 -22.44
N LEU A 158 -5.99 18.60 -23.18
CA LEU A 158 -5.86 18.35 -24.60
C LEU A 158 -4.97 17.12 -24.80
N VAL A 159 -5.28 16.27 -25.78
CA VAL A 159 -4.50 15.06 -26.11
C VAL A 159 -3.38 15.42 -27.07
N CYS A 160 -2.13 15.07 -26.73
CA CYS A 160 -0.98 15.21 -27.61
C CYS A 160 -0.52 13.84 -28.16
N ASP A 161 0.34 13.90 -29.19
CA ASP A 161 1.10 12.75 -29.72
C ASP A 161 2.18 12.23 -28.73
#